data_AF-A0A7J8UNP6-F1
#
_entry.id   AF-A0A7J8UNP6-F1
#
_cell.length_a   1.000
_cell.length_b   1.000
_cell.length_c   1.000
_cell.angle_alpha   90.00
_cell.angle_beta   90.00
_cell.angle_gamma   90.00
#
_symmetry.space_group_name_H-M   'P 1'
#
loop_
_entity.id
_entity.type
_entity.pdbx_description
1 polymer ?
#
loop_
_entity_poly.entity_id
_entity_poly.type
_entity_poly.pdbx_seq_one_letter_code
_entity_poly.pdbx_strand_id
1 'polypeptide(L)'
;YPADVYKRSKIHSVLDWHHSNLRRGPITIVQNSILAPVFRRPLNPEAVAEGEKILSAALSKTESFWLDDNRPFLLGENQPSIADLILVCDIMQVKLVGETDWNRLLGPYKKVQQWIENTRNATNPHFDELHKVLKELKEKLQN
;
A
#
# COMPACT_ATOMS: atom_id res chain seq x y z
N TYR A 1 12.87 -11.43 -9.01
CA TYR A 1 12.91 -12.45 -7.94
C TYR A 1 14.22 -13.22 -8.05
N PRO A 2 15.23 -12.87 -7.23
CA PRO A 2 16.62 -13.24 -7.47
C PRO A 2 16.87 -14.75 -7.32
N ALA A 3 17.86 -15.26 -8.08
CA ALA A 3 18.37 -16.62 -7.95
C ALA A 3 19.10 -16.83 -6.61
N ASP A 4 19.82 -15.80 -6.17
CA ASP A 4 20.57 -15.78 -4.92
C ASP A 4 19.65 -16.00 -3.70
N VAL A 5 19.99 -17.03 -2.91
CA VAL A 5 19.16 -17.49 -1.78
C VAL A 5 19.08 -16.43 -0.69
N TYR A 6 20.19 -15.73 -0.41
CA TYR A 6 20.21 -14.71 0.63
C TYR A 6 19.32 -13.52 0.27
N LYS A 7 19.46 -12.95 -0.93
CA LYS A 7 18.58 -11.88 -1.44
C LYS A 7 17.12 -12.33 -1.49
N ARG A 8 16.86 -13.56 -1.93
CA ARG A 8 15.49 -14.09 -1.97
C ARG A 8 14.88 -14.22 -0.57
N SER A 9 15.64 -14.67 0.42
CA SER A 9 15.17 -14.80 1.81
C SER A 9 14.79 -13.45 2.42
N LYS A 10 15.49 -12.36 2.08
CA LYS A 10 15.12 -11.00 2.49
C LYS A 10 13.81 -10.55 1.85
N ILE A 11 13.60 -10.86 0.58
CA ILE A 11 12.31 -10.56 -0.08
C ILE A 11 11.19 -11.35 0.60
N HIS A 12 11.43 -12.63 0.92
CA HIS A 12 10.47 -13.45 1.67
C HIS A 12 10.15 -12.89 3.05
N SER A 13 11.12 -12.32 3.78
CA SER A 13 10.83 -11.74 5.09
C SER A 13 9.91 -10.53 5.01
N VAL A 14 10.04 -9.70 3.98
CA VAL A 14 9.09 -8.60 3.72
C VAL A 14 7.71 -9.14 3.37
N LEU A 15 7.66 -10.15 2.50
CA LEU A 15 6.40 -10.76 2.07
C LEU A 15 5.70 -11.51 3.21
N ASP A 16 6.42 -12.14 4.13
CA ASP A 16 5.79 -12.74 5.31
C ASP A 16 5.27 -11.65 6.26
N TRP A 17 6.10 -10.63 6.50
CA TRP A 17 5.74 -9.50 7.35
C TRP A 17 4.49 -8.76 6.87
N HIS A 18 4.35 -8.48 5.56
CA HIS A 18 3.24 -7.65 5.07
C HIS A 18 1.86 -8.28 5.30
N HIS A 19 1.75 -9.61 5.25
CA HIS A 19 0.46 -10.31 5.38
C HIS A 19 -0.20 -10.06 6.73
N SER A 20 0.59 -10.02 7.80
CA SER A 20 0.10 -9.81 9.17
C SER A 20 0.15 -8.34 9.62
N ASN A 21 0.70 -7.45 8.80
CA ASN A 21 0.89 -6.04 9.14
C ASN A 21 0.24 -5.14 8.08
N LEU A 22 0.99 -4.78 7.04
CA LEU A 22 0.61 -3.76 6.07
C LEU A 22 -0.70 -4.06 5.35
N ARG A 23 -0.91 -5.30 4.90
CA ARG A 23 -2.08 -5.68 4.08
C ARG A 23 -3.40 -5.39 4.79
N ARG A 24 -3.47 -5.60 6.10
CA ARG A 24 -4.71 -5.51 6.88
C ARG A 24 -5.24 -4.08 6.97
N GLY A 25 -4.36 -3.07 7.04
CA GLY A 25 -4.76 -1.66 7.19
C GLY A 25 -5.63 -1.16 6.02
N PRO A 26 -5.09 -1.07 4.79
CA PRO A 26 -5.82 -0.60 3.61
C PRO A 26 -7.11 -1.36 3.35
N ILE A 27 -7.08 -2.70 3.46
CA ILE A 27 -8.26 -3.54 3.24
C ILE A 27 -9.35 -3.22 4.25
N THR A 28 -9.00 -3.09 5.54
CA THR A 28 -9.98 -2.78 6.58
C THR A 28 -10.62 -1.41 6.34
N ILE A 29 -9.83 -0.41 5.98
CA ILE A 29 -10.33 0.93 5.66
C ILE A 29 -11.33 0.84 4.50
N VAL A 30 -10.89 0.36 3.33
CA VAL A 30 -11.69 0.36 2.09
C VAL A 30 -12.95 -0.50 2.22
N GLN A 31 -12.86 -1.68 2.85
CA GLN A 31 -14.00 -2.57 3.00
C GLN A 31 -15.08 -2.00 3.91
N ASN A 32 -14.71 -1.22 4.94
CA ASN A 32 -15.66 -0.72 5.92
C ASN A 32 -16.14 0.71 5.65
N SER A 33 -15.48 1.47 4.78
CA SER A 33 -15.89 2.84 4.40
C SER A 33 -16.53 2.93 3.02
N ILE A 34 -16.12 2.08 2.06
CA ILE A 34 -16.52 2.22 0.65
C ILE A 34 -17.23 0.96 0.13
N LEU A 35 -16.67 -0.22 0.38
CA LEU A 35 -17.22 -1.47 -0.19
C LEU A 35 -18.27 -2.16 0.69
N ALA A 36 -18.52 -1.69 1.93
CA ALA A 36 -19.49 -2.33 2.81
C ALA A 36 -20.89 -2.46 2.19
N PRO A 37 -21.42 -1.42 1.49
CA PRO A 37 -22.72 -1.51 0.82
C PRO A 37 -22.75 -2.54 -0.31
N VAL A 38 -21.64 -2.74 -1.03
CA VAL A 38 -21.50 -3.78 -2.07
C VAL A 38 -21.69 -5.17 -1.45
N PHE A 39 -21.25 -5.35 -0.19
CA PHE A 39 -21.44 -6.58 0.58
C PHE A 39 -22.74 -6.61 1.40
N ARG A 40 -23.66 -5.65 1.21
CA ARG A 40 -24.90 -5.51 1.98
C ARG A 40 -24.65 -5.35 3.49
N ARG A 41 -23.56 -4.70 3.86
CA ARG A 41 -23.18 -4.36 5.24
C ARG A 41 -23.25 -2.85 5.44
N PRO A 42 -23.56 -2.37 6.66
CA PRO A 42 -23.43 -0.96 6.97
C PRO A 42 -21.95 -0.53 6.94
N LEU A 43 -21.72 0.76 6.72
CA LEU A 43 -20.41 1.36 6.98
C LEU A 43 -20.04 1.15 8.45
N ASN A 44 -18.75 0.96 8.73
CA ASN A 44 -18.27 0.73 10.09
C ASN A 44 -17.11 1.67 10.43
N PRO A 45 -17.41 2.87 10.98
CA PRO A 45 -16.39 3.86 11.35
C PRO A 45 -15.40 3.36 12.40
N GLU A 46 -15.82 2.50 13.33
CA GLU A 46 -14.93 1.93 14.35
C GLU A 46 -13.88 1.01 13.72
N ALA A 47 -14.29 0.16 12.78
CA ALA A 47 -13.38 -0.69 12.02
C ALA A 47 -12.45 0.14 11.13
N VAL A 48 -12.93 1.24 10.54
CA VAL A 48 -12.08 2.18 9.79
C VAL A 48 -11.01 2.77 10.70
N ALA A 49 -11.36 3.28 11.88
CA ALA A 49 -10.42 3.84 12.83
C ALA A 49 -9.35 2.82 13.28
N GLU A 50 -9.72 1.55 13.44
CA GLU A 50 -8.76 0.47 13.70
C GLU A 50 -7.85 0.19 12.49
N GLY A 51 -8.42 0.16 11.28
CA GLY A 51 -7.65 0.03 10.05
C GLY A 51 -6.62 1.15 9.86
N GLU A 52 -6.97 2.38 10.23
CA GLU A 52 -6.04 3.52 10.19
C GLU A 52 -4.89 3.38 11.19
N LYS A 53 -5.14 2.89 12.41
CA LYS A 53 -4.08 2.61 13.39
C LYS A 53 -3.11 1.54 12.87
N ILE A 54 -3.65 0.47 12.29
CA ILE A 54 -2.86 -0.62 11.70
C ILE A 54 -2.02 -0.09 10.53
N LEU A 55 -2.63 0.68 9.62
CA LEU A 55 -1.93 1.28 8.50
C LEU A 55 -0.82 2.23 8.98
N SER A 56 -1.11 3.11 9.94
CA SER A 56 -0.14 4.03 10.52
C SER A 56 1.08 3.29 11.11
N ALA A 57 0.85 2.22 11.88
CA ALA A 57 1.93 1.40 12.42
C ALA A 57 2.75 0.72 11.31
N ALA A 58 2.08 0.18 10.28
CA ALA A 58 2.75 -0.46 9.15
C ALA A 58 3.57 0.52 8.30
N LEU A 59 3.04 1.72 8.01
CA LEU A 59 3.75 2.77 7.27
C LEU A 59 4.98 3.26 8.05
N SER A 60 4.82 3.48 9.36
CA SER A 60 5.94 3.84 10.25
C SER A 60 7.04 2.77 10.23
N LYS A 61 6.67 1.49 10.32
CA LYS A 61 7.64 0.38 10.23
C LYS A 61 8.27 0.29 8.84
N THR A 62 7.53 0.58 7.79
CA THR A 62 8.04 0.60 6.42
C THR A 62 9.15 1.64 6.26
N GLU A 63 8.94 2.89 6.70
CA GLU A 63 9.97 3.92 6.63
C GLU A 63 11.19 3.69 7.51
N SER A 64 10.95 3.19 8.72
CA SER A 64 12.01 3.10 9.73
C SER A 64 12.88 1.85 9.59
N PHE A 65 12.34 0.79 8.97
CA PHE A 65 13.02 -0.51 8.94
C PHE A 65 13.20 -1.09 7.54
N TRP A 66 12.20 -0.96 6.67
CA TRP A 66 12.24 -1.62 5.36
C TRP A 66 12.81 -0.72 4.26
N LEU A 67 12.71 0.60 4.42
CA LEU A 67 13.26 1.59 3.50
C LEU A 67 14.58 2.15 4.02
N ASP A 68 15.46 2.49 3.09
CA ASP A 68 16.75 3.12 3.32
C ASP A 68 16.72 4.58 2.85
N ASP A 69 17.58 5.44 3.43
CA ASP A 69 17.63 6.86 3.07
C ASP A 69 18.25 7.13 1.70
N ASN A 70 19.10 6.22 1.21
CA ASN A 70 19.92 6.44 0.02
C ASN A 70 19.51 5.53 -1.15
N ARG A 71 18.55 4.62 -0.95
CA ARG A 71 18.17 3.60 -1.92
C ARG A 71 16.67 3.66 -2.21
N PRO A 72 16.27 3.53 -3.49
CA PRO A 72 14.90 3.82 -3.91
C PRO A 72 13.86 2.76 -3.54
N PHE A 73 14.27 1.54 -3.18
CA PHE A 73 13.38 0.39 -2.98
C PHE A 73 13.60 -0.30 -1.62
N LEU A 74 12.65 -1.16 -1.25
CA LEU A 74 12.70 -1.95 -0.03
C LEU A 74 14.01 -2.74 0.07
N LEU A 75 14.43 -3.03 1.30
CA LEU A 75 15.67 -3.75 1.62
C LEU A 75 16.95 -3.02 1.22
N GLY A 76 16.86 -1.71 0.91
CA GLY A 76 18.00 -0.89 0.52
C GLY A 76 18.53 -1.24 -0.88
N GLU A 77 17.66 -1.66 -1.79
CA GLU A 77 18.04 -2.09 -3.15
C GLU A 77 17.89 -0.96 -4.19
N ASN A 78 18.63 -1.05 -5.29
CA ASN A 78 18.55 -0.11 -6.42
C ASN A 78 17.54 -0.53 -7.49
N GLN A 79 16.97 -1.72 -7.38
CA GLN A 79 15.99 -2.25 -8.32
C GLN A 79 14.79 -2.76 -7.53
N PRO A 80 13.56 -2.58 -8.05
CA PRO A 80 12.37 -3.04 -7.36
C PRO A 80 12.33 -4.57 -7.34
N SER A 81 11.75 -5.11 -6.27
CA SER A 81 11.41 -6.52 -6.14
C SER A 81 9.90 -6.73 -6.23
N ILE A 82 9.48 -8.00 -6.19
CA ILE A 82 8.06 -8.33 -6.10
C ILE A 82 7.41 -7.81 -4.80
N ALA A 83 8.20 -7.65 -3.73
CA ALA A 83 7.71 -7.06 -2.48
C ALA A 83 7.33 -5.59 -2.69
N ASP A 84 8.14 -4.82 -3.43
CA ASP A 84 7.83 -3.42 -3.73
C ASP A 84 6.48 -3.29 -4.42
N LEU A 85 6.28 -4.08 -5.48
CA LEU A 85 5.04 -4.08 -6.25
C LEU A 85 3.82 -4.45 -5.38
N ILE A 86 3.90 -5.54 -4.61
CA ILE A 86 2.76 -6.02 -3.81
C ILE A 86 2.38 -5.00 -2.73
N LEU A 87 3.35 -4.51 -1.95
CA LEU A 87 3.07 -3.63 -0.83
C LEU A 87 2.56 -2.26 -1.33
N VAL A 88 3.12 -1.72 -2.42
CA VAL A 88 2.61 -0.48 -3.03
C VAL A 88 1.17 -0.68 -3.53
N CYS A 89 0.87 -1.77 -4.23
CA CYS A 89 -0.50 -2.04 -4.71
C CYS A 89 -1.50 -2.16 -3.55
N ASP A 90 -1.13 -2.77 -2.43
CA ASP A 90 -2.00 -2.83 -1.24
C ASP A 90 -2.25 -1.44 -0.64
N ILE A 91 -1.23 -0.57 -0.56
CA ILE A 91 -1.39 0.82 -0.11
C ILE A 91 -2.29 1.60 -1.08
N MET A 92 -2.10 1.44 -2.39
CA MET A 92 -2.82 2.19 -3.42
C MET A 92 -4.35 1.99 -3.37
N GLN A 93 -4.84 0.90 -2.78
CA GLN A 93 -6.28 0.71 -2.55
C GLN A 93 -6.89 1.84 -1.71
N VAL A 94 -6.13 2.47 -0.81
CA VAL A 94 -6.59 3.61 0.01
C VAL A 94 -7.01 4.79 -0.87
N LYS A 95 -6.53 4.92 -2.12
CA LYS A 95 -7.01 5.98 -3.02
C LYS A 95 -8.52 5.93 -3.29
N LEU A 96 -9.18 4.79 -3.07
CA LEU A 96 -10.63 4.65 -3.19
C LEU A 96 -11.40 5.51 -2.19
N VAL A 97 -10.85 5.76 -0.99
CA VAL A 97 -11.52 6.62 0.01
C VAL A 97 -11.41 8.11 -0.31
N GLY A 98 -10.55 8.49 -1.27
CA GLY A 98 -10.42 9.85 -1.77
C GLY A 98 -9.08 10.51 -1.43
N GLU A 99 -8.80 11.63 -2.10
CA GLU A 99 -7.51 12.32 -2.01
C GLU A 99 -7.28 12.95 -0.64
N THR A 100 -8.34 13.47 0.00
CA THR A 100 -8.24 14.05 1.36
C THR A 100 -7.74 13.02 2.37
N ASP A 101 -8.35 11.83 2.39
CA ASP A 101 -7.93 10.77 3.31
C ASP A 101 -6.59 10.16 2.92
N TRP A 102 -6.33 9.97 1.62
CA TRP A 102 -5.00 9.56 1.14
C TRP A 102 -3.90 10.49 1.66
N ASN A 103 -4.08 11.80 1.51
CA ASN A 103 -3.12 12.81 1.95
C ASN A 103 -2.99 12.84 3.47
N ARG A 104 -4.08 12.68 4.22
CA ARG A 104 -4.07 12.60 5.69
C ARG A 104 -3.32 11.36 6.19
N LEU A 105 -3.57 10.21 5.59
CA LEU A 105 -3.02 8.92 6.02
C LEU A 105 -1.55 8.74 5.65
N LEU A 106 -1.15 9.13 4.43
CA LEU A 106 0.24 8.98 3.97
C LEU A 106 1.10 10.22 4.20
N GLY A 107 0.48 11.38 4.45
CA GLY A 107 1.17 12.67 4.59
C GLY A 107 2.37 12.68 5.55
N PRO A 108 2.30 12.00 6.72
CA PRO A 108 3.44 11.91 7.64
C PRO A 108 4.63 11.08 7.13
N TYR A 109 4.43 10.23 6.11
CA TYR A 109 5.39 9.22 5.68
C TYR A 109 6.04 9.57 4.33
N LYS A 110 7.02 10.47 4.37
CA LYS A 110 7.69 11.02 3.18
C LYS A 110 8.51 9.98 2.39
N LYS A 111 9.23 9.08 3.07
CA LYS A 111 9.98 8.00 2.41
C LYS A 111 9.03 7.01 1.74
N VAL A 112 7.90 6.67 2.37
CA VAL A 112 6.87 5.84 1.73
C VAL A 112 6.33 6.53 0.49
N GLN A 113 5.98 7.82 0.58
CA GLN A 113 5.47 8.56 -0.57
C GLN A 113 6.47 8.54 -1.74
N GLN A 114 7.75 8.78 -1.47
CA GLN A 114 8.81 8.71 -2.49
C GLN A 114 9.00 7.29 -3.04
N TRP A 115 8.98 6.28 -2.19
CA TRP A 115 9.12 4.87 -2.59
C TRP A 115 7.94 4.38 -3.46
N ILE A 116 6.71 4.81 -3.17
CA ILE A 116 5.55 4.56 -4.04
C ILE A 116 5.80 5.14 -5.43
N GLU A 117 6.28 6.38 -5.51
CA GLU A 117 6.58 7.02 -6.79
C GLU A 117 7.73 6.33 -7.53
N ASN A 118 8.79 5.94 -6.83
CA ASN A 118 9.89 5.16 -7.41
C ASN A 118 9.40 3.84 -7.99
N THR A 119 8.54 3.12 -7.26
CA THR A 119 7.96 1.84 -7.68
C THR A 119 7.05 2.02 -8.89
N ARG A 120 6.19 3.05 -8.87
CA ARG A 120 5.34 3.42 -10.01
C ARG A 120 6.19 3.70 -11.25
N ASN A 121 7.22 4.53 -11.13
CA ASN A 121 8.08 4.89 -12.26
C ASN A 121 8.84 3.69 -12.82
N ALA A 122 9.32 2.80 -11.96
CA ALA A 122 10.02 1.59 -12.39
C ALA A 122 9.11 0.52 -13.03
N THR A 123 7.79 0.61 -12.84
CA THR A 123 6.81 -0.37 -13.34
C THR A 123 5.81 0.21 -14.34
N ASN A 124 6.01 1.46 -14.74
CA ASN A 124 5.23 2.10 -15.79
C ASN A 124 5.57 1.53 -17.17
N PRO A 125 4.60 1.49 -18.11
CA PRO A 125 3.26 2.09 -18.03
C PRO A 125 2.20 1.25 -17.31
N HIS A 126 2.48 -0.04 -17.04
CA HIS A 126 1.48 -0.98 -16.53
C HIS A 126 0.92 -0.61 -15.17
N PHE A 127 1.73 0.04 -14.32
CA PHE A 127 1.26 0.56 -13.05
C PHE A 127 0.09 1.52 -13.24
N ASP A 128 0.23 2.54 -14.09
CA ASP A 128 -0.83 3.50 -14.36
C ASP A 128 -2.04 2.86 -15.03
N GLU A 129 -1.84 1.96 -15.98
CA GLU A 129 -2.92 1.25 -16.67
C GLU A 129 -3.82 0.49 -15.69
N LEU A 130 -3.22 -0.29 -14.79
CA LEU A 130 -3.98 -1.08 -13.81
C LEU A 130 -4.64 -0.20 -12.75
N HIS A 131 -4.00 0.88 -12.32
CA HIS A 131 -4.56 1.76 -11.29
C HIS A 131 -5.66 2.69 -11.82
N LYS A 132 -5.85 2.84 -13.16
CA LYS A 132 -7.05 3.48 -13.72
C LYS A 132 -8.35 2.80 -13.29
N VAL A 133 -8.33 1.47 -13.14
CA VAL A 133 -9.51 0.70 -12.69
C VAL A 133 -9.99 1.14 -11.31
N LEU A 134 -9.08 1.55 -10.41
CA LEU A 134 -9.46 2.09 -9.10
C LEU A 134 -10.21 3.42 -9.23
N LYS A 135 -9.80 4.27 -10.18
CA LYS A 135 -10.49 5.54 -10.46
C LYS A 135 -11.91 5.29 -10.98
N GLU A 136 -12.05 4.40 -11.96
CA GLU A 136 -13.35 4.01 -12.51
C GLU A 136 -14.27 3.36 -11.45
N LEU A 137 -13.72 2.52 -10.59
CA LEU A 137 -14.47 1.91 -9.49
C LEU A 137 -14.98 2.98 -8.51
N LYS A 138 -14.14 3.96 -8.16
CA LYS A 138 -14.54 5.07 -7.29
C LYS A 138 -15.70 5.86 -7.90
N GLU A 139 -15.61 6.22 -9.18
CA GLU A 139 -16.68 6.93 -9.90
C GLU A 139 -18.00 6.14 -9.90
N LYS A 140 -17.95 4.81 -10.08
CA LYS A 140 -19.14 3.94 -10.01
C LYS A 140 -19.75 3.84 -8.62
N LEU A 141 -18.95 3.93 -7.55
CA LEU A 141 -19.44 3.84 -6.17
C LEU A 141 -20.02 5.15 -5.64
N GLN A 142 -19.78 6.27 -6.35
CA GLN A 142 -20.30 7.60 -6.03
C GLN A 142 -21.59 7.95 -6.78
N ASN A 143 -21.95 7.16 -7.80
CA ASN A 143 -23.21 7.26 -8.56
C ASN A 143 -24.26 6.29 -8.03
#